data_AF-D6WUW0-F1
#
_entry.id   AF-D6WUW0-F1
#
_cell.length_a   1.000
_cell.length_b   1.000
_cell.length_c   1.000
_cell.angle_alpha   90.00
_cell.angle_beta   90.00
_cell.angle_gamma   90.00
#
_symmetry.space_group_name_H-M   'P 1'
#
loop_
_entity.id
_entity.type
_entity.pdbx_description
1 polymer ?
#
loop_
_entity_poly.entity_id
_entity_poly.type
_entity_poly.pdbx_seq_one_letter_code
_entity_poly.pdbx_strand_id
1 'polypeptide(L)'
;MTSTPNDSFNTSDQLMDLSLKNFWVIVHYPCSDPECEYEIVGKKDLVFDSWEVLERGAVVTVKYGNARVQGIVVTVSDDYNLLSANLEDYIQEYKEIKFEESRSSYEKRGNFRHVIKIADKETQTDFCDVENATLKRQYEELQNKYNDLKLAVTDVKAELKTTILKLDVEGTFKTPLQPLNDNKENSKQMVQIGSGGTKIPRQVYNSIKWASYSAATRKLLITLFPRSVLATHSLTGKPSPAFISSNKQTKMRLNPTIISDIIEIVMKKCLVSEPLVRNAITTKCADENKMYKKRLERQQVESDDENNVKKVKLN
;
A
#
# COMPACT_ATOMS: atom_id res chain seq x y z
N MET A 1 -4.77 -1.40 57.20
CA MET A 1 -3.38 -1.11 56.78
C MET A 1 -2.93 -2.25 55.89
N THR A 2 -2.88 -2.03 54.58
CA THR A 2 -2.52 -3.04 53.57
C THR A 2 -1.88 -2.30 52.39
N SER A 3 -0.55 -2.41 52.27
CA SER A 3 0.25 -1.69 51.27
C SER A 3 0.43 -2.51 50.00
N THR A 4 0.00 -1.97 48.86
CA THR A 4 0.32 -2.49 47.52
C THR A 4 1.60 -1.85 46.99
N PRO A 5 2.58 -2.62 46.46
CA PRO A 5 3.70 -2.06 45.73
C PRO A 5 3.25 -1.45 44.40
N ASN A 6 3.85 -0.32 44.01
CA ASN A 6 3.76 0.22 42.65
C ASN A 6 5.06 -0.12 41.89
N ASP A 7 5.05 -1.16 41.06
CA ASP A 7 6.15 -1.43 40.13
C ASP A 7 5.97 -0.62 38.84
N SER A 8 6.35 0.66 38.90
CA SER A 8 6.50 1.49 37.70
C SER A 8 7.83 1.19 37.03
N PHE A 9 7.82 0.39 35.95
CA PHE A 9 8.99 0.21 35.09
C PHE A 9 9.42 1.55 34.48
N ASN A 10 10.49 2.12 35.01
CA ASN A 10 11.01 3.43 34.64
C ASN A 10 12.17 3.27 33.66
N THR A 11 11.85 3.09 32.37
CA THR A 11 12.84 2.99 31.29
C THR A 11 13.46 4.37 31.01
N SER A 12 14.35 4.81 31.88
CA SER A 12 15.14 6.04 31.69
C SER A 12 16.31 5.74 30.76
N ASP A 13 16.41 6.47 29.65
CA ASP A 13 17.47 6.30 28.66
C ASP A 13 18.87 6.48 29.28
N GLN A 14 19.70 5.43 29.22
CA GLN A 14 21.11 5.53 29.57
C GLN A 14 21.92 5.94 28.34
N LEU A 15 22.23 7.23 28.25
CA LEU A 15 23.26 7.75 27.33
C LEU A 15 24.62 7.16 27.71
N MET A 16 25.00 6.08 27.02
CA MET A 16 26.31 5.44 27.12
C MET A 16 27.36 6.30 26.42
N ASP A 17 28.50 6.54 27.07
CA ASP A 17 29.67 7.11 26.39
C ASP A 17 30.32 6.06 25.46
N LEU A 18 29.90 6.11 24.19
CA LEU A 18 30.37 5.21 23.14
C LEU A 18 31.77 5.58 22.60
N SER A 19 32.39 6.67 23.06
CA SER A 19 33.65 7.16 22.50
C SER A 19 34.81 6.17 22.71
N LEU A 20 34.96 5.62 23.92
CA LEU A 20 36.13 4.83 24.34
C LEU A 20 35.98 3.30 24.23
N LYS A 21 34.77 2.75 24.17
CA LYS A 21 34.56 1.29 24.09
C LYS A 21 34.75 0.72 22.68
N ASN A 22 35.16 -0.55 22.59
CA ASN A 22 34.82 -1.39 21.46
C ASN A 22 33.35 -1.81 21.59
N PHE A 23 32.59 -1.72 20.52
CA PHE A 23 31.21 -2.19 20.45
C PHE A 23 30.91 -2.77 19.08
N TRP A 24 29.82 -3.51 19.03
CA TRP A 24 29.28 -4.16 17.85
C TRP A 24 27.83 -3.74 17.66
N VAL A 25 27.38 -3.75 16.41
CA VAL A 25 26.10 -3.21 15.97
C VAL A 25 25.45 -4.21 15.04
N ILE A 26 24.21 -4.63 15.31
CA ILE A 26 23.42 -5.33 14.30
C ILE A 26 22.94 -4.27 13.30
N VAL A 27 23.33 -4.40 12.04
CA VAL A 27 22.99 -3.47 10.96
C VAL A 27 22.03 -4.15 9.99
N HIS A 28 20.91 -3.50 9.68
CA HIS A 28 19.88 -3.93 8.72
C HIS A 28 20.12 -3.31 7.34
N TYR A 29 20.08 -4.13 6.28
CA TYR A 29 20.27 -3.73 4.89
C TYR A 29 18.99 -3.95 4.07
N PRO A 30 18.06 -2.97 4.02
CA PRO A 30 16.74 -3.11 3.39
C PRO A 30 16.75 -3.22 1.84
N CYS A 31 17.91 -3.44 1.22
CA CYS A 31 18.09 -3.61 -0.23
C CYS A 31 19.01 -4.79 -0.60
N SER A 32 19.43 -5.60 0.38
CA SER A 32 20.20 -6.84 0.17
C SER A 32 19.28 -8.00 -0.26
N ASP A 33 19.87 -9.10 -0.73
CA ASP A 33 19.20 -10.40 -0.76
C ASP A 33 18.81 -10.84 0.68
N PRO A 34 17.70 -11.59 0.87
CA PRO A 34 17.16 -11.87 2.21
C PRO A 34 18.10 -12.59 3.19
N GLU A 35 19.03 -13.38 2.67
CA GLU A 35 20.05 -14.10 3.47
C GLU A 35 21.14 -13.15 4.02
N CYS A 36 21.26 -11.94 3.46
CA CYS A 36 22.21 -10.89 3.83
C CYS A 36 21.50 -9.62 4.35
N GLU A 37 20.28 -9.76 4.90
CA GLU A 37 19.48 -8.63 5.39
C GLU A 37 20.05 -8.03 6.70
N TYR A 38 20.87 -8.77 7.47
CA TYR A 38 21.48 -8.31 8.72
C TYR A 38 22.94 -8.78 8.88
N GLU A 39 23.77 -7.96 9.51
CA GLU A 39 25.16 -8.31 9.89
C GLU A 39 25.54 -7.71 11.25
N ILE A 40 26.39 -8.41 12.04
CA ILE A 40 27.02 -7.86 13.25
C ILE A 40 28.31 -7.13 12.87
N VAL A 41 28.25 -5.81 12.78
CA VAL A 41 29.36 -4.96 12.32
C VAL A 41 30.11 -4.34 13.51
N GLY A 42 31.44 -4.38 13.48
CA GLY A 42 32.28 -3.76 14.50
C GLY A 42 32.53 -2.26 14.29
N LYS A 43 32.72 -1.50 15.38
CA LYS A 43 33.01 -0.05 15.38
C LYS A 43 34.04 0.43 14.33
N LYS A 44 35.06 -0.38 14.01
CA LYS A 44 36.13 -0.06 13.04
C LYS A 44 35.65 0.04 11.58
N ASP A 45 34.63 -0.74 11.21
CA ASP A 45 34.13 -0.89 9.84
C ASP A 45 32.98 0.09 9.56
N LEU A 46 32.37 0.62 10.61
CA LEU A 46 31.34 1.66 10.57
C LEU A 46 31.94 3.05 10.22
N VAL A 47 31.07 3.88 9.65
CA VAL A 47 31.25 5.30 9.38
C VAL A 47 29.95 5.99 9.78
N PHE A 48 30.05 6.90 10.74
CA PHE A 48 28.93 7.64 11.30
C PHE A 48 29.41 9.01 11.75
N ASP A 49 28.58 10.04 11.58
CA ASP A 49 29.02 11.44 11.69
C ASP A 49 29.08 11.95 13.14
N SER A 50 28.32 11.36 14.08
CA SER A 50 28.48 11.59 15.52
C SER A 50 28.14 10.35 16.35
N TRP A 51 29.16 9.75 16.96
CA TRP A 51 29.02 8.56 17.81
C TRP A 51 28.24 8.82 19.11
N GLU A 52 28.03 10.08 19.48
CA GLU A 52 27.26 10.49 20.66
C GLU A 52 25.76 10.18 20.53
N VAL A 53 25.28 9.90 19.31
CA VAL A 53 23.85 9.69 18.98
C VAL A 53 23.66 8.41 18.14
N LEU A 54 24.44 7.34 18.43
CA LEU A 54 24.29 6.04 17.76
C LEU A 54 23.10 5.26 18.36
N GLU A 55 21.89 5.69 18.03
CA GLU A 55 20.63 5.11 18.51
C GLU A 55 20.03 4.05 17.57
N ARG A 56 19.07 3.28 18.07
CA ARG A 56 18.28 2.32 17.29
C ARG A 56 17.46 3.04 16.22
N GLY A 57 17.63 2.63 14.96
CA GLY A 57 17.02 3.29 13.81
C GLY A 57 17.91 4.34 13.12
N ALA A 58 19.08 4.67 13.69
CA ALA A 58 20.05 5.53 13.02
C ALA A 58 20.55 4.92 11.71
N VAL A 59 20.83 5.76 10.70
CA VAL A 59 21.40 5.33 9.42
C VAL A 59 22.93 5.41 9.49
N VAL A 60 23.59 4.27 9.30
CA VAL A 60 25.05 4.13 9.33
C VAL A 60 25.59 3.72 7.96
N THR A 61 26.86 4.01 7.70
CA THR A 61 27.56 3.53 6.50
C THR A 61 28.63 2.52 6.88
N VAL A 62 28.58 1.31 6.31
CA VAL A 62 29.53 0.22 6.58
C VAL A 62 30.51 0.09 5.43
N LYS A 63 31.80 -0.09 5.75
CA LYS A 63 32.90 -0.27 4.80
C LYS A 63 33.13 -1.76 4.51
N TYR A 64 33.18 -2.12 3.24
CA TYR A 64 33.65 -3.41 2.76
C TYR A 64 34.87 -3.19 1.85
N GLY A 65 36.04 -3.04 2.49
CA GLY A 65 37.26 -2.57 1.82
C GLY A 65 37.07 -1.17 1.22
N ASN A 66 37.02 -1.08 -0.11
CA ASN A 66 36.77 0.17 -0.83
C ASN A 66 35.28 0.50 -1.01
N ALA A 67 34.39 -0.49 -0.86
CA ALA A 67 32.95 -0.29 -0.99
C ALA A 67 32.35 0.32 0.29
N ARG A 68 31.21 1.01 0.14
CA ARG A 68 30.43 1.57 1.25
C ARG A 68 28.95 1.26 1.03
N VAL A 69 28.29 0.71 2.05
CA VAL A 69 26.86 0.34 2.03
C VAL A 69 26.15 1.08 3.16
N GLN A 70 24.95 1.61 2.89
CA GLN A 70 24.12 2.21 3.93
C GLN A 70 23.21 1.16 4.56
N GLY A 71 23.11 1.17 5.90
CA GLY A 71 22.24 0.30 6.68
C GLY A 71 21.67 1.01 7.89
N ILE A 72 20.79 0.32 8.62
CA ILE A 72 20.04 0.87 9.76
C ILE A 72 20.45 0.14 11.04
N VAL A 73 20.74 0.88 12.11
CA VAL A 73 21.08 0.31 13.43
C VAL A 73 19.87 -0.41 14.03
N VAL A 74 20.01 -1.72 14.28
CA VAL A 74 19.00 -2.57 14.93
C VAL A 74 19.19 -2.59 16.45
N THR A 75 20.44 -2.71 16.91
CA THR A 75 20.84 -2.63 18.33
C THR A 75 22.38 -2.48 18.42
N VAL A 76 22.87 -2.03 19.58
CA VAL A 76 24.29 -1.78 19.88
C VAL A 76 24.64 -2.48 21.20
N SER A 77 25.79 -3.17 21.26
CA SER A 77 26.27 -3.85 22.47
C SER A 77 27.80 -3.85 22.56
N ASP A 78 28.34 -3.87 23.77
CA ASP A 78 29.76 -4.12 24.06
C ASP A 78 30.09 -5.60 24.37
N ASP A 79 29.14 -6.52 24.13
CA ASP A 79 29.41 -7.96 23.99
C ASP A 79 28.91 -8.52 22.65
N TYR A 80 29.86 -9.00 21.82
CA TYR A 80 29.61 -9.70 20.57
C TYR A 80 28.87 -11.03 20.78
N ASN A 81 29.17 -11.77 21.86
CA ASN A 81 28.62 -13.10 22.08
C ASN A 81 27.13 -13.02 22.41
N LEU A 82 26.72 -12.03 23.21
CA LEU A 82 25.33 -11.72 23.49
C LEU A 82 24.54 -11.35 22.22
N LEU A 83 25.11 -10.53 21.33
CA LEU A 83 24.50 -10.22 20.03
C LEU A 83 24.41 -11.44 19.12
N SER A 84 25.46 -12.27 19.09
CA SER A 84 25.53 -13.46 18.24
C SER A 84 24.62 -14.59 18.71
N ALA A 85 24.38 -14.71 20.01
CA ALA A 85 23.46 -15.70 20.58
C ALA A 85 21.99 -15.29 20.37
N ASN A 86 21.68 -14.01 20.52
CA ASN A 86 20.32 -13.47 20.46
C ASN A 86 20.00 -12.79 19.11
N LEU A 87 20.77 -13.10 18.06
CA LEU A 87 20.69 -12.41 16.76
C LEU A 87 19.29 -12.48 16.16
N GLU A 88 18.69 -13.67 16.11
CA GLU A 88 17.33 -13.88 15.59
C GLU A 88 16.27 -13.20 16.47
N ASP A 89 16.44 -13.16 17.79
CA ASP A 89 15.51 -12.48 18.70
C ASP A 89 15.52 -10.96 18.44
N TYR A 90 16.70 -10.35 18.31
CA TYR A 90 16.82 -8.91 17.96
C TYR A 90 16.29 -8.60 16.56
N ILE A 91 16.49 -9.50 15.60
CA ILE A 91 15.96 -9.40 14.24
C ILE A 91 14.42 -9.48 14.26
N GLN A 92 13.85 -10.44 15.00
CA GLN A 92 12.41 -10.63 15.11
C GLN A 92 11.74 -9.45 15.85
N GLU A 93 12.31 -9.02 16.98
CA GLU A 93 11.84 -7.86 17.74
C GLU A 93 11.89 -6.58 16.90
N TYR A 94 12.93 -6.38 16.09
CA TYR A 94 13.03 -5.26 15.15
C TYR A 94 12.05 -5.37 13.98
N LYS A 95 11.83 -6.57 13.42
CA LYS A 95 10.78 -6.81 12.41
C LYS A 95 9.39 -6.50 12.97
N GLU A 96 9.11 -6.90 14.21
CA GLU A 96 7.86 -6.58 14.92
C GLU A 96 7.73 -5.08 15.18
N ILE A 97 8.76 -4.41 15.69
CA ILE A 97 8.75 -2.96 15.91
C ILE A 97 8.63 -2.18 14.60
N LYS A 98 9.29 -2.57 13.51
CA LYS A 98 9.10 -1.93 12.19
C LYS A 98 7.71 -2.19 11.61
N PHE A 99 7.09 -3.33 11.93
CA PHE A 99 5.71 -3.65 11.57
C PHE A 99 4.70 -2.85 12.41
N GLU A 100 4.98 -2.64 13.70
CA GLU A 100 4.15 -1.84 14.62
C GLU A 100 4.31 -0.33 14.37
N GLU A 101 5.52 0.16 14.09
CA GLU A 101 5.78 1.49 13.53
C GLU A 101 5.03 1.67 12.21
N SER A 102 5.05 0.67 11.32
CA SER A 102 4.30 0.72 10.06
C SER A 102 2.80 0.81 10.33
N ARG A 103 2.24 0.01 11.26
CA ARG A 103 0.83 0.10 11.68
C ARG A 103 0.50 1.46 12.29
N SER A 104 1.29 1.95 13.25
CA SER A 104 1.15 3.26 13.88
C SER A 104 1.27 4.40 12.87
N SER A 105 2.17 4.26 11.89
CA SER A 105 2.30 5.14 10.74
C SER A 105 1.07 5.05 9.83
N TYR A 106 0.45 3.89 9.62
CA TYR A 106 -0.82 3.74 8.89
C TYR A 106 -2.07 4.16 9.68
N GLU A 107 -2.02 4.28 11.01
CA GLU A 107 -3.12 4.81 11.83
C GLU A 107 -3.01 6.33 12.03
N LYS A 108 -1.81 6.86 12.30
CA LYS A 108 -1.49 8.31 12.19
C LYS A 108 -1.70 8.80 10.75
N ARG A 109 -1.35 7.96 9.76
CA ARG A 109 -1.74 8.10 8.35
C ARG A 109 -3.00 7.28 8.01
N GLY A 110 -3.98 7.25 8.93
CA GLY A 110 -5.38 7.12 8.52
C GLY A 110 -5.79 8.23 7.53
N ASN A 111 -4.99 9.31 7.49
CA ASN A 111 -4.99 10.39 6.52
C ASN A 111 -4.25 10.06 5.18
N PHE A 112 -3.35 9.06 5.12
CA PHE A 112 -2.59 8.67 3.91
C PHE A 112 -2.26 7.16 3.84
N ARG A 113 -2.88 6.48 2.87
CA ARG A 113 -2.89 5.00 2.74
C ARG A 113 -1.55 4.39 2.28
N HIS A 114 -1.19 3.23 2.85
CA HIS A 114 -1.36 1.90 2.22
C HIS A 114 -1.22 1.84 0.66
N VAL A 115 -0.48 0.91 0.01
CA VAL A 115 -0.10 -0.48 0.40
C VAL A 115 0.69 -1.22 -0.74
N ILE A 116 1.23 -2.46 -0.50
CA ILE A 116 1.55 -3.58 -1.48
C ILE A 116 2.88 -3.47 -2.30
N LYS A 117 3.70 -4.52 -2.61
CA LYS A 117 3.92 -5.97 -2.21
C LYS A 117 5.31 -6.47 -2.73
N ILE A 118 5.99 -7.48 -2.11
CA ILE A 118 6.01 -8.95 -2.43
C ILE A 118 6.13 -9.23 -3.95
N ALA A 119 7.17 -9.88 -4.49
CA ALA A 119 7.65 -11.27 -4.28
C ALA A 119 9.12 -11.48 -4.76
N ASP A 120 9.83 -12.62 -4.65
CA ASP A 120 10.01 -13.77 -3.70
C ASP A 120 11.22 -14.62 -4.25
N LYS A 121 11.83 -15.60 -3.52
CA LYS A 121 12.99 -16.40 -4.04
C LYS A 121 13.14 -17.85 -3.50
N GLU A 122 13.23 -18.79 -4.45
CA GLU A 122 13.63 -20.22 -4.36
C GLU A 122 14.10 -20.64 -5.78
N THR A 123 14.95 -21.66 -6.07
CA THR A 123 15.87 -22.52 -5.30
C THR A 123 17.00 -23.05 -6.24
N GLN A 124 17.96 -23.81 -5.70
CA GLN A 124 19.19 -24.38 -6.29
C GLN A 124 19.00 -25.52 -7.34
N THR A 125 19.77 -25.54 -8.45
CA THR A 125 20.52 -26.71 -9.02
C THR A 125 21.20 -26.44 -10.39
N ASP A 126 22.36 -27.08 -10.62
CA ASP A 126 23.28 -26.81 -11.74
C ASP A 126 22.92 -27.50 -13.08
N PHE A 127 21.85 -27.05 -13.74
CA PHE A 127 21.46 -27.53 -15.07
C PHE A 127 21.09 -26.42 -16.09
N CYS A 128 21.20 -25.14 -15.71
CA CYS A 128 20.37 -24.07 -16.29
C CYS A 128 21.06 -23.12 -17.30
N ASP A 129 22.37 -23.22 -17.56
CA ASP A 129 23.09 -22.22 -18.38
C ASP A 129 22.64 -22.17 -19.86
N VAL A 130 22.40 -23.34 -20.47
CA VAL A 130 21.97 -23.44 -21.88
C VAL A 130 20.53 -22.95 -22.06
N GLU A 131 19.67 -23.21 -21.09
CA GLU A 131 18.28 -22.77 -21.11
C GLU A 131 18.17 -21.27 -20.86
N ASN A 132 18.92 -20.71 -19.90
CA ASN A 132 19.03 -19.25 -19.70
C ASN A 132 19.57 -18.52 -20.94
N ALA A 133 20.59 -19.08 -21.62
CA ALA A 133 21.09 -18.50 -22.87
C ALA A 133 20.04 -18.51 -23.99
N THR A 134 19.19 -19.54 -24.04
CA THR A 134 18.07 -19.66 -24.98
C THR A 134 16.95 -18.66 -24.65
N LEU A 135 16.58 -18.55 -23.37
CA LEU A 135 15.56 -17.63 -22.87
C LEU A 135 15.97 -16.16 -23.09
N LYS A 136 17.26 -15.84 -22.92
CA LYS A 136 17.82 -14.51 -23.22
C LYS A 136 17.70 -14.14 -24.70
N ARG A 137 18.01 -15.07 -25.62
CA ARG A 137 17.81 -14.85 -27.07
C ARG A 137 16.33 -14.64 -27.41
N GLN A 138 15.43 -15.43 -26.83
CA GLN A 138 13.99 -15.25 -27.01
C GLN A 138 13.51 -13.88 -26.50
N TYR A 139 14.06 -13.38 -25.38
CA TYR A 139 13.77 -12.04 -24.88
C TYR A 139 14.28 -10.93 -25.82
N GLU A 140 15.52 -11.04 -26.31
CA GLU A 140 16.10 -10.09 -27.28
C GLU A 140 15.31 -10.08 -28.61
N GLU A 141 14.90 -11.23 -29.12
CA GLU A 141 13.98 -11.33 -30.26
C GLU A 141 12.63 -10.65 -30.00
N LEU A 142 12.04 -10.88 -28.82
CA LEU A 142 10.73 -10.30 -28.46
C LEU A 142 10.83 -8.77 -28.32
N GLN A 143 11.96 -8.27 -27.81
CA GLN A 143 12.25 -6.85 -27.67
C GLN A 143 12.46 -6.17 -29.04
N ASN A 144 13.09 -6.85 -30.00
CA ASN A 144 13.17 -6.38 -31.38
C ASN A 144 11.77 -6.34 -32.04
N LYS A 145 11.00 -7.43 -31.96
CA LYS A 145 9.61 -7.50 -32.47
C LYS A 145 8.70 -6.42 -31.85
N TYR A 146 8.91 -6.06 -30.59
CA TYR A 146 8.23 -4.94 -29.93
C TYR A 146 8.64 -3.58 -30.51
N ASN A 147 9.92 -3.36 -30.80
CA ASN A 147 10.41 -2.11 -31.41
C ASN A 147 9.89 -1.95 -32.86
N ASP A 148 9.89 -3.04 -33.64
CA ASP A 148 9.33 -3.04 -35.01
C ASP A 148 7.83 -2.72 -35.01
N LEU A 149 7.06 -3.36 -34.11
CA LEU A 149 5.63 -3.09 -33.94
C LEU A 149 5.37 -1.65 -33.48
N LYS A 150 6.22 -1.11 -32.60
CA LYS A 150 6.15 0.28 -32.14
C LYS A 150 6.42 1.28 -33.27
N LEU A 151 7.31 0.96 -34.20
CA LEU A 151 7.57 1.75 -35.40
C LEU A 151 6.37 1.74 -36.37
N ALA A 152 5.84 0.55 -36.68
CA ALA A 152 4.64 0.41 -37.52
C ALA A 152 3.42 1.14 -36.92
N VAL A 153 3.27 1.14 -35.59
CA VAL A 153 2.22 1.91 -34.91
C VAL A 153 2.45 3.44 -35.01
N THR A 154 3.69 3.92 -35.07
CA THR A 154 3.95 5.35 -35.35
C THR A 154 3.64 5.73 -36.81
N ASP A 155 3.88 4.83 -37.77
CA ASP A 155 3.62 5.09 -39.19
C ASP A 155 2.11 5.12 -39.48
N VAL A 156 1.37 4.10 -39.04
CA VAL A 156 -0.12 4.07 -39.15
C VAL A 156 -0.76 5.28 -38.45
N LYS A 157 -0.16 5.78 -37.36
CA LYS A 157 -0.60 7.00 -36.67
C LYS A 157 -0.31 8.28 -37.47
N ALA A 158 0.78 8.32 -38.24
CA ALA A 158 1.09 9.43 -39.16
C ALA A 158 0.18 9.42 -40.39
N GLU A 159 -0.12 8.25 -40.94
CA GLU A 159 -1.11 8.05 -42.02
C GLU A 159 -2.50 8.49 -41.55
N LEU A 160 -2.97 7.99 -40.40
CA LEU A 160 -4.27 8.36 -39.84
C LEU A 160 -4.40 9.88 -39.60
N LYS A 161 -3.35 10.53 -39.08
CA LYS A 161 -3.30 11.99 -38.94
C LYS A 161 -3.41 12.69 -40.30
N THR A 162 -2.74 12.16 -41.32
CA THR A 162 -2.78 12.71 -42.69
C THR A 162 -4.16 12.53 -43.34
N THR A 163 -4.84 11.42 -43.06
CA THR A 163 -6.21 11.17 -43.53
C THR A 163 -7.23 12.05 -42.82
N ILE A 164 -7.10 12.28 -41.51
CA ILE A 164 -7.95 13.25 -40.77
C ILE A 164 -7.80 14.66 -41.36
N LEU A 165 -6.57 15.11 -41.63
CA LEU A 165 -6.31 16.41 -42.27
C LEU A 165 -6.85 16.54 -43.70
N LYS A 166 -7.12 15.41 -44.40
CA LYS A 166 -7.79 15.40 -45.72
C LYS A 166 -9.32 15.42 -45.61
N LEU A 167 -9.89 14.98 -44.48
CA LEU A 167 -11.33 14.94 -44.23
C LEU A 167 -11.87 16.28 -43.70
N ASP A 168 -11.05 17.10 -43.04
CA ASP A 168 -11.41 18.43 -42.52
C ASP A 168 -11.67 19.51 -43.60
N VAL A 169 -11.66 19.15 -44.90
CA VAL A 169 -11.85 20.09 -46.02
C VAL A 169 -13.33 20.35 -46.32
N GLU A 170 -14.25 19.44 -45.95
CA GLU A 170 -15.70 19.57 -46.20
C GLU A 170 -16.54 19.49 -44.90
N GLY A 171 -16.32 20.44 -43.97
CA GLY A 171 -16.98 20.43 -42.65
C GLY A 171 -17.19 21.80 -41.99
N THR A 172 -18.16 22.58 -42.47
CA THR A 172 -18.44 23.95 -41.96
C THR A 172 -19.15 23.98 -40.59
N PHE A 173 -18.40 23.84 -39.49
CA PHE A 173 -18.90 24.12 -38.14
C PHE A 173 -18.07 25.18 -37.39
N LYS A 174 -18.48 26.45 -37.53
CA LYS A 174 -18.02 27.55 -36.66
C LYS A 174 -18.74 27.50 -35.31
N THR A 175 -18.03 27.12 -34.24
CA THR A 175 -18.45 27.40 -32.86
C THR A 175 -17.28 27.99 -32.08
N PRO A 176 -17.35 29.26 -31.61
CA PRO A 176 -16.22 29.89 -30.93
C PRO A 176 -15.92 29.27 -29.56
N LEU A 177 -14.64 29.25 -29.20
CA LEU A 177 -14.22 29.15 -27.81
C LEU A 177 -14.64 30.44 -27.08
N GLN A 178 -15.48 30.32 -26.04
CA GLN A 178 -15.73 31.41 -25.08
C GLN A 178 -15.16 31.04 -23.70
N PRO A 179 -14.53 31.99 -22.99
CA PRO A 179 -13.95 31.76 -21.68
C PRO A 179 -14.98 31.83 -20.54
N LEU A 180 -14.59 31.26 -19.40
CA LEU A 180 -15.01 31.57 -18.02
C LEU A 180 -16.34 32.32 -17.82
N ASN A 181 -17.33 31.61 -17.25
CA ASN A 181 -18.47 32.26 -16.60
C ASN A 181 -18.92 31.44 -15.38
N ASP A 182 -18.53 31.87 -14.17
CA ASP A 182 -18.86 31.20 -12.91
C ASP A 182 -20.32 31.48 -12.51
N ASN A 183 -21.21 30.53 -12.77
CA ASN A 183 -22.61 30.63 -12.32
C ASN A 183 -23.21 29.31 -11.81
N LYS A 184 -24.04 29.46 -10.76
CA LYS A 184 -24.47 28.48 -9.72
C LYS A 184 -25.12 27.15 -10.14
N GLU A 185 -25.34 26.85 -11.42
CA GLU A 185 -26.09 25.64 -11.84
C GLU A 185 -25.27 24.35 -11.95
N ASN A 186 -23.92 24.45 -12.03
CA ASN A 186 -23.01 23.33 -12.29
C ASN A 186 -23.03 22.20 -11.22
N SER A 187 -23.76 22.40 -10.12
CA SER A 187 -23.92 21.44 -9.02
C SER A 187 -24.78 20.21 -9.36
N LYS A 188 -25.73 20.33 -10.30
CA LYS A 188 -26.65 19.23 -10.69
C LYS A 188 -26.12 18.37 -11.86
N GLN A 189 -25.03 18.77 -12.52
CA GLN A 189 -24.57 18.06 -13.71
C GLN A 189 -24.03 16.66 -13.35
N MET A 190 -24.52 15.63 -14.05
CA MET A 190 -24.09 14.24 -13.88
C MET A 190 -23.11 13.85 -15.00
N VAL A 191 -22.05 13.12 -14.64
CA VAL A 191 -21.01 12.62 -15.55
C VAL A 191 -21.10 11.09 -15.59
N GLN A 192 -21.24 10.53 -16.79
CA GLN A 192 -21.15 9.09 -17.00
C GLN A 192 -19.69 8.64 -16.90
N ILE A 193 -19.44 7.52 -16.20
CA ILE A 193 -18.08 7.01 -15.97
C ILE A 193 -17.69 5.83 -16.86
N GLY A 194 -18.63 4.97 -17.25
CA GLY A 194 -18.35 3.79 -18.09
C GLY A 194 -19.49 3.43 -19.05
N SER A 195 -19.25 2.39 -19.83
CA SER A 195 -20.13 1.84 -20.87
C SER A 195 -21.48 1.35 -20.36
N GLY A 196 -21.55 0.84 -19.12
CA GLY A 196 -22.77 0.39 -18.44
C GLY A 196 -23.71 1.51 -17.97
N GLY A 197 -23.40 2.78 -18.26
CA GLY A 197 -24.30 3.91 -18.03
C GLY A 197 -24.26 4.51 -16.62
N THR A 198 -23.38 4.05 -15.73
CA THR A 198 -23.24 4.58 -14.37
C THR A 198 -22.82 6.05 -14.39
N LYS A 199 -23.51 6.88 -13.58
CA LYS A 199 -23.31 8.34 -13.51
C LYS A 199 -23.01 8.80 -12.08
N ILE A 200 -22.13 9.79 -11.94
CA ILE A 200 -21.83 10.48 -10.66
C ILE A 200 -21.92 12.01 -10.82
N PRO A 201 -22.12 12.79 -9.74
CA PRO A 201 -22.12 14.26 -9.84
C PRO A 201 -20.77 14.80 -10.33
N ARG A 202 -20.78 15.84 -11.18
CA ARG A 202 -19.59 16.45 -11.79
C ARG A 202 -18.61 16.99 -10.75
N GLN A 203 -19.12 17.57 -9.66
CA GLN A 203 -18.30 17.99 -8.51
C GLN A 203 -17.53 16.80 -7.91
N VAL A 204 -18.15 15.62 -7.81
CA VAL A 204 -17.46 14.43 -7.31
C VAL A 204 -16.41 13.95 -8.32
N TYR A 205 -16.76 13.88 -9.62
CA TYR A 205 -15.82 13.50 -10.69
C TYR A 205 -14.56 14.36 -10.69
N ASN A 206 -14.72 15.68 -10.59
CA ASN A 206 -13.62 16.64 -10.54
C ASN A 206 -12.79 16.52 -9.24
N SER A 207 -13.38 16.04 -8.14
CA SER A 207 -12.67 15.85 -6.85
C SER A 207 -11.81 14.57 -6.79
N ILE A 208 -11.82 13.73 -7.82
CA ILE A 208 -11.09 12.45 -7.81
C ILE A 208 -9.60 12.68 -8.12
N LYS A 209 -8.73 12.20 -7.22
CA LYS A 209 -7.28 12.15 -7.41
C LYS A 209 -6.90 11.00 -8.35
N TRP A 210 -7.06 11.19 -9.65
CA TRP A 210 -6.76 10.20 -10.70
C TRP A 210 -5.29 9.71 -10.73
N ALA A 211 -4.36 10.47 -10.15
CA ALA A 211 -2.96 10.05 -9.95
C ALA A 211 -2.78 8.85 -9.01
N SER A 212 -3.84 8.36 -8.34
CA SER A 212 -3.80 7.13 -7.55
C SER A 212 -5.07 6.31 -7.78
N TYR A 213 -4.92 5.14 -8.42
CA TYR A 213 -6.05 4.23 -8.66
C TYR A 213 -6.76 3.84 -7.35
N SER A 214 -6.01 3.56 -6.29
CA SER A 214 -6.56 3.30 -4.95
C SER A 214 -7.38 4.47 -4.43
N ALA A 215 -6.91 5.71 -4.60
CA ALA A 215 -7.68 6.91 -4.24
C ALA A 215 -8.99 7.00 -5.04
N ALA A 216 -8.91 6.87 -6.37
CA ALA A 216 -10.04 6.96 -7.28
C ALA A 216 -11.10 5.89 -7.03
N THR A 217 -10.74 4.60 -7.09
CA THR A 217 -11.64 3.47 -6.85
C THR A 217 -12.39 3.60 -5.51
N ARG A 218 -11.67 3.93 -4.44
CA ARG A 218 -12.27 4.05 -3.10
C ARG A 218 -13.14 5.31 -2.94
N LYS A 219 -12.93 6.37 -3.73
CA LYS A 219 -13.81 7.56 -3.79
C LYS A 219 -15.07 7.29 -4.63
N LEU A 220 -14.94 6.56 -5.74
CA LEU A 220 -16.07 6.11 -6.56
C LEU A 220 -17.00 5.17 -5.76
N LEU A 221 -16.45 4.15 -5.10
CA LEU A 221 -17.23 3.19 -4.31
C LEU A 221 -18.11 3.85 -3.24
N ILE A 222 -17.57 4.80 -2.46
CA ILE A 222 -18.36 5.50 -1.42
C ILE A 222 -19.32 6.56 -1.98
N THR A 223 -19.29 6.81 -3.29
CA THR A 223 -20.24 7.69 -3.99
C THR A 223 -21.39 6.87 -4.59
N LEU A 224 -21.08 5.66 -5.08
CA LEU A 224 -22.00 4.78 -5.80
C LEU A 224 -22.69 3.73 -4.92
N PHE A 225 -22.12 3.41 -3.76
CA PHE A 225 -22.66 2.45 -2.80
C PHE A 225 -22.72 3.02 -1.38
N PRO A 226 -23.83 2.86 -0.64
CA PRO A 226 -23.89 3.12 0.78
C PRO A 226 -22.83 2.33 1.56
N ARG A 227 -22.32 2.88 2.68
CA ARG A 227 -21.33 2.19 3.53
C ARG A 227 -21.84 0.85 4.07
N SER A 228 -23.14 0.73 4.35
CA SER A 228 -23.78 -0.53 4.75
C SER A 228 -23.67 -1.60 3.66
N VAL A 229 -23.91 -1.25 2.39
CA VAL A 229 -23.73 -2.15 1.24
C VAL A 229 -22.26 -2.56 1.11
N LEU A 230 -21.31 -1.61 1.18
CA LEU A 230 -19.87 -1.92 1.13
C LEU A 230 -19.40 -2.82 2.30
N ALA A 231 -20.05 -2.74 3.47
CA ALA A 231 -19.76 -3.61 4.60
C ALA A 231 -20.32 -5.04 4.41
N THR A 232 -21.56 -5.18 3.94
CA THR A 232 -22.25 -6.49 3.84
C THR A 232 -22.00 -7.23 2.52
N HIS A 233 -21.51 -6.55 1.48
CA HIS A 233 -21.28 -7.13 0.15
C HIS A 233 -19.78 -7.40 -0.13
N SER A 234 -19.52 -8.15 -1.20
CA SER A 234 -18.20 -8.42 -1.77
C SER A 234 -18.22 -8.34 -3.31
N LEU A 235 -17.04 -8.37 -3.93
CA LEU A 235 -16.88 -8.31 -5.39
C LEU A 235 -17.53 -9.50 -6.13
N THR A 236 -17.57 -10.69 -5.50
CA THR A 236 -18.01 -11.95 -6.13
C THR A 236 -19.26 -12.55 -5.52
N GLY A 237 -19.62 -12.19 -4.28
CA GLY A 237 -20.68 -12.85 -3.51
C GLY A 237 -20.34 -14.28 -3.06
N LYS A 238 -19.11 -14.76 -3.27
CA LYS A 238 -18.68 -16.11 -2.86
C LYS A 238 -18.13 -16.11 -1.42
N PRO A 239 -18.29 -17.20 -0.65
CA PRO A 239 -17.55 -17.39 0.60
C PRO A 239 -16.04 -17.48 0.32
N SER A 240 -15.22 -17.16 1.31
CA SER A 240 -13.77 -17.31 1.22
C SER A 240 -13.38 -18.76 1.53
N PRO A 241 -12.51 -19.42 0.72
CA PRO A 241 -12.15 -20.83 0.93
C PRO A 241 -11.63 -21.15 2.34
N ALA A 242 -10.79 -20.27 2.91
CA ALA A 242 -10.24 -20.39 4.26
C ALA A 242 -11.28 -20.27 5.39
N PHE A 243 -12.56 -20.03 5.07
CA PHE A 243 -13.66 -19.89 6.03
C PHE A 243 -14.86 -20.80 5.72
N ILE A 244 -14.73 -21.80 4.83
CA ILE A 244 -15.83 -22.74 4.50
C ILE A 244 -16.29 -23.56 5.71
N SER A 245 -15.35 -23.97 6.58
CA SER A 245 -15.64 -24.73 7.81
C SER A 245 -16.23 -23.88 8.94
N SER A 246 -16.01 -22.57 8.93
CA SER A 246 -16.67 -21.64 9.86
C SER A 246 -18.05 -21.30 9.33
N ASN A 247 -19.10 -21.39 10.15
CA ASN A 247 -20.48 -21.05 9.77
C ASN A 247 -20.69 -19.52 9.65
N LYS A 248 -19.97 -18.91 8.70
CA LYS A 248 -19.73 -17.47 8.57
C LYS A 248 -20.50 -16.94 7.38
N GLN A 249 -21.57 -16.19 7.65
CA GLN A 249 -22.54 -15.75 6.65
C GLN A 249 -21.89 -15.17 5.38
N THR A 250 -22.24 -15.77 4.23
CA THR A 250 -21.77 -15.35 2.91
C THR A 250 -22.24 -13.93 2.59
N LYS A 251 -21.31 -13.07 2.17
CA LYS A 251 -21.60 -11.71 1.71
C LYS A 251 -22.33 -11.71 0.37
N MET A 252 -23.25 -10.76 0.16
CA MET A 252 -23.90 -10.56 -1.15
C MET A 252 -22.93 -10.01 -2.20
N ARG A 253 -23.28 -10.10 -3.49
CA ARG A 253 -22.46 -9.57 -4.60
C ARG A 253 -22.80 -8.10 -4.90
N LEU A 254 -21.80 -7.23 -5.02
CA LEU A 254 -21.98 -5.85 -5.52
C LEU A 254 -22.54 -5.83 -6.95
N ASN A 255 -23.29 -4.78 -7.30
CA ASN A 255 -23.88 -4.61 -8.64
C ASN A 255 -22.78 -4.70 -9.72
N PRO A 256 -22.85 -5.70 -10.64
CA PRO A 256 -21.76 -5.97 -11.56
C PRO A 256 -21.56 -4.87 -12.62
N THR A 257 -22.63 -4.23 -13.07
CA THR A 257 -22.58 -3.14 -14.07
C THR A 257 -21.85 -1.93 -13.51
N ILE A 258 -22.21 -1.50 -12.29
CA ILE A 258 -21.55 -0.40 -11.59
C ILE A 258 -20.08 -0.72 -11.31
N ILE A 259 -19.76 -1.97 -10.99
CA ILE A 259 -18.37 -2.41 -10.78
C ILE A 259 -17.58 -2.42 -12.09
N SER A 260 -18.18 -2.82 -13.21
CA SER A 260 -17.56 -2.75 -14.54
C SER A 260 -17.20 -1.31 -14.90
N ASP A 261 -18.12 -0.37 -14.69
CA ASP A 261 -17.90 1.06 -14.98
C ASP A 261 -16.82 1.69 -14.10
N ILE A 262 -16.72 1.27 -12.83
CA ILE A 262 -15.63 1.68 -11.92
C ILE A 262 -14.28 1.13 -12.42
N ILE A 263 -14.24 -0.11 -12.92
CA ILE A 263 -13.03 -0.71 -13.49
C ILE A 263 -12.60 0.03 -14.76
N GLU A 264 -13.52 0.22 -15.71
CA GLU A 264 -13.27 0.91 -16.99
C GLU A 264 -12.68 2.31 -16.77
N ILE A 265 -13.33 3.16 -15.96
CA ILE A 265 -12.87 4.54 -15.76
C ILE A 265 -11.53 4.61 -15.04
N VAL A 266 -11.29 3.74 -14.06
CA VAL A 266 -10.05 3.76 -13.27
C VAL A 266 -8.87 3.26 -14.11
N MET A 267 -9.04 2.19 -14.89
CA MET A 267 -8.01 1.73 -15.84
C MET A 267 -7.69 2.84 -16.85
N LYS A 268 -8.73 3.43 -17.48
CA LYS A 268 -8.59 4.46 -18.51
C LYS A 268 -7.98 5.77 -18.01
N LYS A 269 -8.18 6.14 -16.74
CA LYS A 269 -7.67 7.40 -16.15
C LYS A 269 -6.37 7.26 -15.37
N CYS A 270 -6.09 6.07 -14.81
CA CYS A 270 -4.92 5.84 -13.96
C CYS A 270 -3.85 4.97 -14.64
N LEU A 271 -4.13 4.45 -15.85
CA LEU A 271 -3.25 3.56 -16.64
C LEU A 271 -2.81 2.30 -15.87
N VAL A 272 -3.75 1.70 -15.14
CA VAL A 272 -3.54 0.47 -14.35
C VAL A 272 -4.28 -0.73 -14.93
N SER A 273 -3.85 -1.94 -14.57
CA SER A 273 -4.52 -3.20 -14.92
C SER A 273 -5.74 -3.48 -14.03
N GLU A 274 -6.71 -4.23 -14.57
CA GLU A 274 -7.94 -4.61 -13.87
C GLU A 274 -7.73 -5.29 -12.50
N PRO A 275 -6.77 -6.23 -12.32
CA PRO A 275 -6.56 -6.89 -11.03
C PRO A 275 -6.23 -5.92 -9.89
N LEU A 276 -5.49 -4.84 -10.17
CA LEU A 276 -5.19 -3.80 -9.17
C LEU A 276 -6.46 -3.06 -8.71
N VAL A 277 -7.36 -2.77 -9.65
CA VAL A 277 -8.66 -2.15 -9.34
C VAL A 277 -9.55 -3.11 -8.54
N ARG A 278 -9.64 -4.39 -8.95
CA ARG A 278 -10.38 -5.44 -8.22
C ARG A 278 -9.87 -5.69 -6.81
N ASN A 279 -8.54 -5.63 -6.61
CA ASN A 279 -7.93 -5.69 -5.29
C ASN A 279 -8.34 -4.46 -4.44
N ALA A 280 -8.25 -3.24 -4.98
CA ALA A 280 -8.65 -2.03 -4.28
C ALA A 280 -10.14 -2.02 -3.88
N ILE A 281 -11.03 -2.60 -4.70
CA ILE A 281 -12.45 -2.83 -4.36
C ILE A 281 -12.56 -3.81 -3.18
N THR A 282 -11.89 -4.96 -3.28
CA THR A 282 -11.98 -6.04 -2.29
C THR A 282 -11.49 -5.58 -0.92
N THR A 283 -10.34 -4.90 -0.83
CA THR A 283 -9.86 -4.30 0.43
C THR A 283 -10.84 -3.27 0.96
N LYS A 284 -11.47 -2.45 0.12
CA LYS A 284 -12.43 -1.43 0.60
C LYS A 284 -13.68 -2.04 1.26
N CYS A 285 -14.13 -3.20 0.76
CA CYS A 285 -15.26 -3.95 1.34
C CYS A 285 -14.85 -4.72 2.61
N ALA A 286 -13.56 -4.98 2.82
CA ALA A 286 -13.02 -5.46 4.09
C ALA A 286 -12.94 -4.31 5.11
N ASP A 287 -12.44 -3.14 4.72
CA ASP A 287 -12.32 -1.95 5.58
C ASP A 287 -13.68 -1.49 6.12
N GLU A 288 -14.70 -1.32 5.26
CA GLU A 288 -16.04 -0.92 5.72
C GLU A 288 -16.68 -1.99 6.61
N ASN A 289 -16.39 -3.28 6.40
CA ASN A 289 -16.86 -4.36 7.27
C ASN A 289 -16.20 -4.30 8.66
N LYS A 290 -14.87 -4.07 8.74
CA LYS A 290 -14.16 -3.85 10.01
C LYS A 290 -14.70 -2.62 10.76
N MET A 291 -14.98 -1.53 10.03
CA MET A 291 -15.55 -0.31 10.58
C MET A 291 -17.04 -0.42 10.94
N TYR A 292 -17.80 -1.28 10.27
CA TYR A 292 -19.21 -1.54 10.59
C TYR A 292 -19.34 -2.31 11.89
N LYS A 293 -18.55 -3.39 12.06
CA LYS A 293 -18.46 -4.14 13.31
C LYS A 293 -18.09 -3.24 14.51
N LYS A 294 -17.01 -2.44 14.38
CA LYS A 294 -16.58 -1.49 15.42
C LYS A 294 -17.60 -0.38 15.76
N ARG A 295 -18.64 -0.18 14.95
CA ARG A 295 -19.78 0.71 15.28
C ARG A 295 -20.86 -0.03 16.06
N LEU A 296 -21.22 -1.25 15.63
CA LEU A 296 -22.18 -2.09 16.35
C LEU A 296 -21.69 -2.44 17.76
N GLU A 297 -20.41 -2.81 17.91
CA GLU A 297 -19.76 -3.10 19.19
C GLU A 297 -19.89 -1.92 20.19
N ARG A 298 -19.75 -0.68 19.71
CA ARG A 298 -19.91 0.53 20.53
C ARG A 298 -21.37 0.78 20.91
N GLN A 299 -22.28 0.63 19.95
CA GLN A 299 -23.72 0.84 20.16
C GLN A 299 -24.31 -0.17 21.15
N GLN A 300 -23.76 -1.39 21.23
CA GLN A 300 -24.13 -2.36 22.25
C GLN A 300 -23.70 -1.89 23.66
N VAL A 301 -22.43 -1.53 23.85
CA VAL A 301 -21.91 -1.01 25.14
C VAL A 301 -22.69 0.21 25.61
N GLU A 302 -22.92 1.20 24.72
CA GLU A 302 -23.71 2.40 25.02
C GLU A 302 -25.16 2.06 25.47
N SER A 303 -25.76 1.01 24.91
CA SER A 303 -27.10 0.55 25.28
C SER A 303 -27.14 -0.27 26.58
N ASP A 304 -26.09 -1.03 26.89
CA ASP A 304 -25.99 -1.82 28.12
C ASP A 304 -25.74 -0.89 29.33
N ASP A 305 -24.90 0.14 29.18
CA ASP A 305 -24.68 1.18 30.20
C ASP A 305 -25.96 1.95 30.51
N GLU A 306 -26.72 2.38 29.49
CA GLU A 306 -28.01 3.07 29.69
C GLU A 306 -29.03 2.20 30.45
N ASN A 307 -29.07 0.90 30.17
CA ASN A 307 -29.96 -0.03 30.84
C ASN A 307 -29.53 -0.29 32.29
N ASN A 308 -28.22 -0.34 32.56
CA ASN A 308 -27.68 -0.49 33.92
C ASN A 308 -27.98 0.74 34.78
N VAL A 309 -27.77 1.96 34.25
CA VAL A 309 -28.10 3.23 34.95
C VAL A 309 -29.59 3.36 35.27
N LYS A 310 -30.49 2.88 34.40
CA LYS A 310 -31.94 2.84 34.68
C LYS A 310 -32.27 1.86 35.81
N LYS A 311 -31.58 0.73 35.87
CA LYS A 311 -31.78 -0.32 36.90
C LYS A 311 -31.35 0.14 38.30
N VAL A 312 -30.29 0.94 38.40
CA VAL A 312 -29.82 1.53 39.68
C VAL A 312 -30.77 2.60 40.24
N LYS A 313 -31.65 3.20 39.41
CA LYS A 313 -32.61 4.23 39.84
C LYS A 313 -34.00 3.68 40.23
N LEU A 314 -34.13 2.36 40.35
CA LEU A 314 -35.39 1.65 40.65
C LEU A 314 -35.34 0.81 41.93
N ASN A 315 -34.26 0.93 42.71
CA ASN A 315 -34.08 0.36 44.05
C ASN A 315 -33.85 1.49 45.07
#